data_AF-A0A1S2K6Q8-F1
#
_entry.id   AF-A0A1S2K6Q8-F1
#
_cell.length_a   1.000
_cell.length_b   1.000
_cell.length_c   1.000
_cell.angle_alpha   90.00
_cell.angle_beta   90.00
_cell.angle_gamma   90.00
#
_symmetry.space_group_name_H-M   'P 1'
#
loop_
_entity.id
_entity.type
_entity.pdbx_description
1 polymer ?
#
loop_
_entity_poly.entity_id
_entity_poly.type
_entity_poly.pdbx_seq_one_letter_code
_entity_poly.pdbx_strand_id
1 'polypeptide(L)'
;MDPEARSLRARLGAHVSWANTTDPTSRTARARAAANGRFERLAREKHPNGTDEQIARAAEHLRKAHYAAMGLKSAMSRKAKSVKSAA
;
A
#
# COMPACT_ATOMS: atom_id res chain seq x y z
N MET A 1 -4.09 27.93 -4.92
CA MET A 1 -3.35 27.46 -3.73
C MET A 1 -2.03 26.87 -4.20
N ASP A 2 -0.92 27.48 -3.80
CA ASP A 2 0.45 27.03 -4.08
C ASP A 2 0.78 25.67 -3.40
N PRO A 3 1.69 24.83 -3.96
CA PRO A 3 2.13 23.59 -3.34
C PRO A 3 2.53 23.66 -1.86
N GLU A 4 3.21 24.72 -1.39
CA GLU A 4 3.63 24.83 0.00
C GLU A 4 2.42 25.01 0.93
N ALA A 5 1.51 25.91 0.55
CA ALA A 5 0.27 26.15 1.26
C ALA A 5 -0.61 24.89 1.31
N ARG A 6 -0.61 24.08 0.24
CA ARG A 6 -1.31 22.78 0.20
C ARG A 6 -0.72 21.78 1.19
N SER A 7 0.60 21.67 1.23
CA SER A 7 1.33 20.79 2.16
C SER A 7 1.10 21.19 3.62
N LEU A 8 1.11 22.49 3.92
CA LEU A 8 0.84 22.99 5.26
C LEU A 8 -0.59 22.66 5.72
N ARG A 9 -1.59 22.89 4.86
CA ARG A 9 -2.99 22.56 5.15
C ARG A 9 -3.20 21.06 5.39
N ALA A 10 -2.55 20.20 4.61
CA ALA A 10 -2.62 18.75 4.79
C ALA A 10 -2.05 18.31 6.15
N ARG A 11 -0.89 18.86 6.54
CA ARG A 11 -0.27 18.59 7.85
C ARG A 11 -1.16 19.04 9.01
N LEU A 12 -1.70 20.26 8.94
CA LEU A 12 -2.65 20.76 9.94
C LEU A 12 -3.84 19.80 10.11
N GLY A 13 -4.45 19.38 8.99
CA GLY A 13 -5.55 18.42 9.01
C GLY A 13 -5.17 17.07 9.62
N ALA A 14 -3.98 16.55 9.31
CA ALA A 14 -3.49 15.31 9.88
C ALA A 14 -3.30 15.41 11.40
N HIS A 15 -2.66 16.46 11.90
CA HIS A 15 -2.44 16.66 13.35
C HIS A 15 -3.76 16.81 14.10
N VAL A 16 -4.69 17.64 13.62
CA VAL A 16 -6.02 17.78 14.23
C VAL A 16 -6.77 16.44 14.24
N SER A 17 -6.72 15.72 13.11
CA SER A 17 -7.39 14.42 13.01
C SER A 17 -6.83 13.39 14.00
N TRP A 18 -5.50 13.35 14.19
CA TRP A 18 -4.87 12.45 15.16
C TRP A 18 -5.09 12.88 16.61
N ALA A 19 -5.12 14.19 16.90
CA ALA A 19 -5.48 14.69 18.22
C ALA A 19 -6.90 14.26 18.64
N ASN A 20 -7.82 14.16 17.67
CA ASN A 20 -9.19 13.68 17.89
C ASN A 20 -9.32 12.15 17.91
N THR A 21 -8.23 11.40 17.74
CA THR A 21 -8.25 9.93 17.72
C THR A 21 -7.83 9.38 19.08
N THR A 22 -8.78 8.88 19.86
CA THR A 22 -8.53 8.27 21.17
C THR A 22 -8.00 6.84 21.08
N ASP A 23 -8.36 6.10 20.02
CA ASP A 23 -7.85 4.76 19.71
C ASP A 23 -7.25 4.70 18.29
N PRO A 24 -5.92 4.83 18.15
CA PRO A 24 -5.21 4.73 16.88
C PRO A 24 -5.33 3.37 16.20
N THR A 25 -5.43 2.31 16.99
CA THR A 25 -5.48 0.93 16.49
C THR A 25 -6.80 0.70 15.76
N SER A 26 -7.91 1.09 16.39
CA SER A 26 -9.25 0.98 15.79
C SER A 26 -9.42 1.85 14.56
N ARG A 27 -8.89 3.09 14.57
CA ARG A 27 -8.95 3.99 13.42
C ARG A 27 -8.39 3.36 12.13
N THR A 28 -7.31 2.59 12.24
CA THR A 28 -6.63 1.99 11.09
C THR A 28 -7.03 0.53 10.83
N ALA A 29 -7.81 -0.09 11.72
CA ALA A 29 -8.13 -1.52 11.65
C ALA A 29 -8.81 -1.91 10.33
N ARG A 30 -9.81 -1.14 9.87
CA ARG A 30 -10.53 -1.41 8.61
C ARG A 30 -9.60 -1.34 7.39
N ALA A 31 -8.72 -0.35 7.35
CA ALA A 31 -7.75 -0.19 6.27
C ALA A 31 -6.72 -1.33 6.27
N ARG A 32 -6.23 -1.75 7.44
CA ARG A 32 -5.32 -2.90 7.58
C ARG A 32 -5.98 -4.21 7.15
N ALA A 33 -7.23 -4.44 7.55
CA ALA A 33 -8.01 -5.61 7.14
C ALA A 33 -8.21 -5.64 5.61
N ALA A 34 -8.63 -4.52 5.01
CA ALA A 34 -8.79 -4.41 3.56
C ALA A 34 -7.46 -4.63 2.81
N ALA A 35 -6.36 -4.06 3.31
CA ALA A 35 -5.04 -4.27 2.75
C ALA A 35 -4.66 -5.76 2.80
N ASN A 36 -4.88 -6.45 3.92
CA ASN A 36 -4.54 -7.86 4.04
C ASN A 36 -5.44 -8.76 3.16
N GLY A 37 -6.76 -8.50 3.13
CA GLY A 37 -7.73 -9.31 2.39
C GLY A 37 -7.73 -9.12 0.87
N ARG A 38 -7.09 -8.08 0.34
CA ARG A 38 -7.12 -7.79 -1.11
C ARG A 38 -6.56 -8.93 -1.96
N PHE A 39 -5.55 -9.65 -1.46
CA PHE A 39 -4.90 -10.72 -2.21
C PHE A 39 -5.73 -11.99 -2.26
N GLU A 40 -6.48 -12.29 -1.20
CA GLU A 40 -7.43 -13.39 -1.22
C GLU A 40 -8.56 -13.14 -2.21
N ARG A 41 -9.11 -11.91 -2.23
CA ARG A 41 -10.11 -11.51 -3.23
C ARG A 41 -9.57 -11.68 -4.66
N LEU A 42 -8.36 -11.19 -4.93
CA LEU A 42 -7.71 -11.36 -6.24
C LEU A 42 -7.43 -12.83 -6.58
N ALA A 43 -7.09 -13.65 -5.58
CA ALA A 43 -6.88 -15.08 -5.78
C ALA A 43 -8.19 -15.79 -6.17
N ARG A 44 -9.31 -15.47 -5.50
CA ARG A 44 -10.64 -15.99 -5.84
C ARG A 44 -11.11 -15.52 -7.22
N GLU A 45 -10.83 -14.28 -7.59
CA GLU A 45 -11.10 -13.76 -8.94
C GLU A 45 -10.31 -14.52 -10.03
N LYS A 46 -9.05 -14.91 -9.74
CA LYS A 46 -8.21 -15.69 -10.68
C LYS A 46 -8.53 -17.18 -10.73
N HIS A 47 -8.99 -17.73 -9.61
CA HIS A 47 -9.25 -19.16 -9.44
C HIS A 47 -10.65 -19.37 -8.84
N PRO A 48 -11.73 -19.10 -9.59
CA PRO A 48 -13.09 -19.10 -9.06
C PRO A 48 -13.53 -20.47 -8.53
N ASN A 49 -12.99 -21.55 -9.09
CA ASN A 49 -13.27 -22.93 -8.68
C ASN A 49 -12.17 -23.53 -7.79
N GLY A 50 -11.23 -22.70 -7.29
CA GLY A 50 -10.12 -23.16 -6.47
C GLY A 50 -10.58 -23.55 -5.07
N THR A 51 -9.97 -24.60 -4.50
CA THR A 51 -10.16 -24.95 -3.08
C THR A 51 -9.58 -23.85 -2.19
N ASP A 52 -10.02 -23.75 -0.93
CA ASP A 52 -9.51 -22.72 -0.02
C ASP A 52 -7.99 -22.81 0.18
N GLU A 53 -7.39 -24.01 0.13
CA GLU A 53 -5.94 -24.17 0.18
C GLU A 53 -5.24 -23.59 -1.06
N GLN A 54 -5.82 -23.83 -2.25
CA GLN A 54 -5.31 -23.26 -3.50
C GLN A 54 -5.43 -21.73 -3.50
N ILE A 55 -6.54 -21.19 -3.00
CA ILE A 55 -6.75 -19.76 -2.84
C ILE A 55 -5.74 -19.15 -1.87
N ALA A 56 -5.53 -19.76 -0.70
CA ALA A 56 -4.57 -19.28 0.30
C ALA A 56 -3.15 -19.24 -0.27
N ARG A 57 -2.74 -20.32 -0.95
CA ARG A 57 -1.44 -20.39 -1.64
C ARG A 57 -1.30 -19.31 -2.71
N ALA A 58 -2.30 -19.14 -3.56
CA ALA A 58 -2.30 -18.11 -4.60
C ALA A 58 -2.25 -16.69 -4.00
N ALA A 59 -3.00 -16.43 -2.94
CA ALA A 59 -3.01 -15.14 -2.23
C ALA A 59 -1.63 -14.81 -1.65
N GLU A 60 -0.94 -15.79 -1.06
CA GLU A 60 0.43 -15.61 -0.56
C GLU A 60 1.40 -15.24 -1.68
N HIS A 61 1.35 -15.94 -2.81
CA HIS A 61 2.19 -15.63 -3.96
C HIS A 61 1.87 -14.26 -4.57
N LEU A 62 0.59 -13.89 -4.69
CA LEU A 62 0.17 -12.56 -5.14
C LEU A 62 0.70 -11.45 -4.22
N ARG A 63 0.66 -11.68 -2.91
CA ARG A 63 1.24 -10.75 -1.92
C ARG A 63 2.73 -10.58 -2.14
N LYS A 64 3.49 -11.67 -2.25
CA LYS A 64 4.94 -11.64 -2.50
C LYS A 64 5.26 -10.93 -3.82
N ALA A 65 4.56 -11.27 -4.89
CA ALA A 65 4.73 -10.66 -6.21
C ALA A 65 4.50 -9.14 -6.19
N HIS A 66 3.44 -8.68 -5.50
CA HIS A 66 3.13 -7.25 -5.38
C HIS A 66 4.28 -6.46 -4.73
N TYR A 67 4.81 -6.93 -3.60
CA TYR A 67 5.91 -6.25 -2.93
C TYR A 67 7.22 -6.37 -3.69
N ALA A 68 7.48 -7.49 -4.37
CA ALA A 68 8.63 -7.64 -5.26
C ALA A 68 8.59 -6.63 -6.42
N ALA A 69 7.44 -6.48 -7.08
CA ALA A 69 7.25 -5.51 -8.16
C ALA A 69 7.46 -4.06 -7.68
N MET A 70 6.97 -3.73 -6.47
CA MET A 70 7.19 -2.42 -5.85
C MET A 70 8.67 -2.16 -5.57
N GLY A 71 9.39 -3.16 -5.04
CA GLY A 71 10.83 -3.09 -4.78
C GLY A 71 11.64 -2.88 -6.06
N LEU A 72 11.32 -3.64 -7.12
CA LEU A 72 11.95 -3.50 -8.43
C LEU A 72 11.77 -2.10 -9.01
N LYS A 73 10.53 -1.58 -9.02
CA LYS A 73 10.23 -0.23 -9.51
C LYS A 73 10.99 0.84 -8.72
N SER A 74 11.09 0.66 -7.41
CA SER A 74 11.85 1.56 -6.53
C SER A 74 13.35 1.56 -6.86
N ALA A 75 13.95 0.38 -7.09
CA ALA A 75 15.35 0.25 -7.49
C ALA A 75 15.63 0.91 -8.84
N MET A 76 14.75 0.68 -9.82
CA MET A 76 14.85 1.32 -11.14
C MET A 76 14.79 2.85 -11.03
N SER A 77 13.89 3.39 -10.22
CA SER A 77 13.77 4.85 -10.01
C SER A 77 15.03 5.45 -9.37
N ARG A 78 15.62 4.78 -8.36
CA ARG A 78 16.89 5.21 -7.76
C ARG A 78 18.02 5.23 -8.79
N LYS A 79 18.13 4.19 -9.62
CA LYS A 79 19.13 4.12 -10.70
C LYS A 79 18.94 5.24 -11.73
N ALA A 80 17.71 5.54 -12.13
CA ALA A 80 17.45 6.64 -13.06
C ALA A 80 17.85 8.00 -12.47
N LYS A 81 17.58 8.23 -11.18
CA LYS A 81 17.97 9.47 -10.49
C LYS A 81 19.49 9.61 -10.36
N SER A 82 20.21 8.52 -10.08
CA SER A 82 21.68 8.57 -10.00
C SER A 82 22.30 8.91 -11.36
N VAL A 83 21.78 8.33 -12.45
CA VAL A 83 22.22 8.66 -13.82
C VAL A 83 21.95 10.12 -14.15
N LYS A 84 20.76 10.65 -13.82
CA LYS A 84 20.41 12.06 -14.05
C LYS A 84 21.24 13.04 -13.21
N SER A 85 21.75 12.62 -12.05
CA SER A 85 22.59 13.47 -11.20
C SER A 85 24.06 13.46 -11.63
N ALA A 86 24.48 12.50 -12.46
CA ALA A 86 25.85 12.33 -12.94
C ALA A 86 26.04 12.84 -14.39
N ALA A 87 24.95 13.23 -15.06
CA ALA A 87 24.92 13.85 -16.37
C ALA A 87 24.57 15.34 -16.22
#